data_AF-A0A8C7Z6T1-F1
#
_entry.id   AF-A0A8C7Z6T1-F1
#
_cell.length_a   1.000
_cell.length_b   1.000
_cell.length_c   1.000
_cell.angle_alpha   90.00
_cell.angle_beta   90.00
_cell.angle_gamma   90.00
#
_symmetry.space_group_name_H-M   'P 1'
#
loop_
_entity.id
_entity.type
_entity.pdbx_description
1 polymer ?
#
loop_
_entity_poly.entity_id
_entity_poly.type
_entity_poly.pdbx_seq_one_letter_code
_entity_poly.pdbx_strand_id
1 'polypeptide(L)'
;MICSYCVSSNSVGNKIYINLNETFPCVRLLNATHQIGCQSSFAGDVGVVHLLESEENLDWVLGSGPNPPYMVILESTLFTRPIMMKLKHGSQRVAGVVVVEPTTNPPDGFSPHTSCPNENTGVYSESYGPSYAHCNVTVWNPLGTGLSYEEFDFPIFSMKDSNDTEVLRRCYREHNRAVNGSTPQYPLCAMQLFSHMSAVRDTATCMRRSEIPFSLTPEEVCDPLGDENVWASTKPLNNTAKGHKEGESVVIAAAKMDSRSFFFDVAPGADGTATGLVALLAAANALRNATAELNRTILYTFFHGETFDYIGSSRMVYDMENNQFALDLDNVHSILEVGQVALGSNSRLWLHSDPVSRRNSSVNVEKLASNLHLAAAGLNISLEEPNVTQPLPPSSLQRFLRARPIPGVVIENHQASFTNKYYQSIFDNAESLQLNYSPNLTAEEQLEFVTDAAKNLTEVATAVARGLYLQAGGHPAGMNAVQADSRLVRPMLYTFLVRGKNSWSEQLVSPELASQLKDRPTNFYIGVHQQMSEPRFMVQTILANLTGTIVNVTKENCQKQKEDEEDLYYYQWVQGPLRPNSTERDSFCVRSGVRRFAAKSPAFVLREYTS
;
A
#
# COMPACT_ATOMS: atom_id res chain seq x y z
N MET A 1 14.40 3.64 49.88
CA MET A 1 13.25 3.98 49.03
C MET A 1 13.08 5.49 49.06
N ILE A 2 13.71 6.20 48.12
CA ILE A 2 13.48 7.64 47.86
C ILE A 2 13.29 7.72 46.35
N CYS A 3 12.04 7.92 45.94
CA CYS A 3 11.63 8.08 44.56
C CYS A 3 11.80 9.57 44.22
N SER A 4 12.83 9.92 43.44
CA SER A 4 12.91 11.24 42.82
C SER A 4 12.23 11.19 41.46
N TYR A 5 10.94 11.55 41.43
CA TYR A 5 10.30 12.03 40.21
C TYR A 5 10.92 13.40 39.88
N CYS A 6 11.93 13.43 39.01
CA CYS A 6 12.33 14.67 38.35
C CYS A 6 11.27 15.03 37.31
N VAL A 7 10.34 15.89 37.68
CA VAL A 7 9.52 16.64 36.72
C VAL A 7 10.40 17.73 36.14
N SER A 8 11.12 17.45 35.04
CA SER A 8 11.87 18.48 34.31
C SER A 8 10.91 19.23 33.37
N SER A 9 10.07 20.11 33.90
CA SER A 9 9.39 21.11 33.07
C SER A 9 10.30 22.32 32.93
N ASN A 10 11.13 22.33 31.87
CA ASN A 10 12.01 23.45 31.58
C ASN A 10 11.23 24.57 30.88
N SER A 11 10.65 25.49 31.65
CA SER A 11 9.83 26.60 31.15
C SER A 11 10.56 27.54 30.19
N VAL A 12 11.90 27.54 30.18
CA VAL A 12 12.71 28.30 29.22
C VAL A 12 12.62 27.69 27.82
N GLY A 13 12.54 26.36 27.71
CA GLY A 13 12.37 25.67 26.42
C GLY A 13 11.10 26.13 25.71
N ASN A 14 9.99 26.23 26.44
CA ASN A 14 8.70 26.69 25.90
C ASN A 14 8.69 28.17 25.49
N LYS A 15 9.68 28.97 25.92
CA LYS A 15 9.85 30.37 25.47
C LYS A 15 10.70 30.48 24.21
N ILE A 16 11.45 29.43 23.86
CA ILE A 16 12.41 29.43 22.75
C ILE A 16 11.89 28.60 21.57
N TYR A 17 11.33 27.43 21.85
CA TYR A 17 10.95 26.46 20.83
C TYR A 17 9.43 26.30 20.73
N ILE A 18 8.96 26.25 19.48
CA ILE A 18 7.61 25.83 19.12
C ILE A 18 7.76 24.48 18.44
N ASN A 19 7.17 23.45 19.04
CA ASN A 19 7.15 22.13 18.42
C ASN A 19 6.03 22.08 17.38
N LEU A 20 6.35 21.60 16.19
CA LEU A 20 5.39 21.34 15.13
C LEU A 20 4.87 19.91 15.29
N ASN A 21 3.55 19.75 15.24
CA ASN A 21 2.91 18.44 15.32
C ASN A 21 2.52 17.97 13.91
N GLU A 22 2.13 16.69 13.79
CA GLU A 22 1.65 16.11 12.52
C GLU A 22 2.62 16.30 11.33
N THR A 23 3.88 15.94 11.54
CA THR A 23 4.91 16.01 10.50
C THR A 23 5.29 14.62 10.01
N PHE A 24 5.54 14.49 8.70
CA PHE A 24 5.87 13.22 8.07
C PHE A 24 7.24 13.28 7.39
N PRO A 25 8.25 12.56 7.89
CA PRO A 25 9.60 12.65 7.34
C PRO A 25 9.74 11.83 6.05
N CYS A 26 10.60 12.31 5.16
CA CYS A 26 11.26 11.47 4.17
C CYS A 26 12.32 10.61 4.87
N VAL A 27 12.36 9.31 4.57
CA VAL A 27 13.24 8.34 5.24
C VAL A 27 14.20 7.70 4.27
N ARG A 28 15.35 7.25 4.78
CA ARG A 28 16.33 6.49 4.01
C ARG A 28 15.83 5.08 3.75
N LEU A 29 15.89 4.66 2.49
CA LEU A 29 15.76 3.26 2.07
C LEU A 29 17.01 2.84 1.31
N LEU A 30 17.36 1.56 1.39
CA LEU A 30 18.53 0.99 0.74
C LEU A 30 18.12 -0.06 -0.28
N ASN A 31 18.86 -0.10 -1.38
CA ASN A 31 18.85 -1.22 -2.31
C ASN A 31 20.25 -1.88 -2.33
N ALA A 32 20.40 -2.98 -3.09
CA ALA A 32 21.64 -3.73 -3.24
C ALA A 32 22.85 -2.87 -3.64
N THR A 33 22.62 -1.75 -4.33
CA THR A 33 23.67 -0.95 -4.95
C THR A 33 23.78 0.50 -4.45
N HIS A 34 22.67 1.10 -4.00
CA HIS A 34 22.59 2.53 -3.66
C HIS A 34 21.60 2.77 -2.51
N GLN A 35 21.58 4.00 -2.02
CA GLN A 35 20.59 4.50 -1.07
C GLN A 35 19.70 5.57 -1.69
N ILE A 36 18.48 5.68 -1.19
CA ILE A 36 17.48 6.69 -1.61
C ILE A 36 16.86 7.34 -0.38
N GLY A 37 16.16 8.46 -0.57
CA GLY A 37 15.47 9.18 0.49
C GLY A 37 16.37 10.19 1.20
N CYS A 38 16.04 10.50 2.45
CA CYS A 38 16.57 11.68 3.14
C CYS A 38 17.22 11.32 4.48
N GLN A 39 18.10 12.20 4.96
CA GLN A 39 18.68 12.13 6.30
C GLN A 39 18.90 13.53 6.85
N SER A 40 18.96 13.65 8.19
CA SER A 40 19.58 14.81 8.84
C SER A 40 20.94 14.47 9.45
N SER A 41 21.68 15.50 9.84
CA SER A 41 22.81 15.34 10.77
C SER A 41 22.36 14.71 12.09
N PHE A 42 23.30 14.09 12.83
CA PHE A 42 23.03 13.39 14.10
C PHE A 42 22.34 14.27 15.14
N ALA A 43 22.73 15.54 15.26
CA ALA A 43 22.15 16.50 16.19
C ALA A 43 21.00 17.34 15.56
N GLY A 44 20.44 16.87 14.44
CA GLY A 44 19.49 17.62 13.62
C GLY A 44 20.15 18.71 12.78
N ASP A 45 19.44 19.15 11.75
CA ASP A 45 19.89 20.26 10.90
C ASP A 45 19.10 21.51 11.26
N VAL A 46 19.79 22.64 11.39
CA VAL A 46 19.21 23.96 11.73
C VAL A 46 19.43 24.90 10.57
N GLY A 47 18.40 25.63 10.16
CA GLY A 47 18.54 26.68 9.16
C GLY A 47 17.51 27.79 9.28
N VAL A 48 17.84 28.95 8.70
CA VAL A 48 16.97 30.12 8.66
C VAL A 48 15.78 29.84 7.75
N VAL A 49 14.56 30.05 8.24
CA VAL A 49 13.34 29.76 7.47
C VAL A 49 13.23 30.67 6.26
N HIS A 50 12.97 30.10 5.08
CA HIS A 50 12.68 30.85 3.86
C HIS A 50 11.48 30.24 3.15
N LEU A 51 10.40 31.02 3.01
CA LEU A 51 9.22 30.62 2.25
C LEU A 51 9.46 30.85 0.76
N LEU A 52 9.38 29.79 -0.04
CA LEU A 52 9.49 29.88 -1.48
C LEU A 52 8.10 30.17 -2.07
N GLU A 53 7.88 31.41 -2.51
CA GLU A 53 6.61 31.81 -3.15
C GLU A 53 6.57 31.45 -4.64
N SER A 54 7.75 31.42 -5.29
CA SER A 54 7.90 31.12 -6.71
C SER A 54 9.30 30.60 -7.03
N GLU A 55 9.49 30.05 -8.24
CA GLU A 55 10.81 29.60 -8.69
C GLU A 55 11.84 30.74 -8.75
N GLU A 56 11.42 32.00 -8.97
CA GLU A 56 12.32 33.17 -9.00
C GLU A 56 12.98 33.43 -7.64
N ASN A 57 12.35 33.03 -6.54
CA ASN A 57 12.92 33.16 -5.20
C ASN A 57 13.99 32.11 -4.89
N LEU A 58 14.16 31.11 -5.76
CA LEU A 58 15.11 30.03 -5.52
C LEU A 58 16.56 30.53 -5.54
N ASP A 59 16.88 31.50 -6.40
CA ASP A 59 18.22 32.12 -6.48
C ASP A 59 18.64 32.79 -5.17
N TRP A 60 17.67 33.26 -4.36
CA TRP A 60 17.94 33.80 -3.03
C TRP A 60 18.54 32.75 -2.12
N VAL A 61 17.91 31.57 -2.05
CA VAL A 61 18.39 30.45 -1.24
C VAL A 61 19.75 29.95 -1.76
N LEU A 62 19.83 29.76 -3.08
CA LEU A 62 20.98 29.10 -3.72
C LEU A 62 22.22 30.00 -3.86
N GLY A 63 22.08 31.33 -3.88
CA GLY A 63 23.20 32.22 -4.17
C GLY A 63 23.21 33.53 -3.39
N SER A 64 22.16 34.36 -3.52
CA SER A 64 22.24 35.77 -3.08
C SER A 64 21.95 36.00 -1.59
N GLY A 65 21.33 35.04 -0.92
CA GLY A 65 20.93 35.15 0.48
C GLY A 65 22.13 35.26 1.44
N PRO A 66 22.10 36.15 2.44
CA PRO A 66 23.25 36.43 3.30
C PRO A 66 23.47 35.42 4.45
N ASN A 67 22.46 34.60 4.78
CA ASN A 67 22.43 33.79 6.01
C ASN A 67 22.22 32.28 5.74
N PRO A 68 23.10 31.61 4.97
CA PRO A 68 23.06 30.15 4.88
C PRO A 68 23.45 29.52 6.24
N PRO A 69 22.96 28.31 6.56
CA PRO A 69 22.08 27.48 5.74
C PRO A 69 20.58 27.82 5.92
N TYR A 70 19.78 27.54 4.88
CA TYR A 70 18.35 27.83 4.81
C TYR A 70 17.48 26.59 5.02
N MET A 71 16.34 26.79 5.66
CA MET A 71 15.23 25.83 5.72
C MET A 71 14.12 26.30 4.78
N VAL A 72 13.91 25.59 3.67
CA VAL A 72 13.00 26.03 2.61
C VAL A 72 11.60 25.49 2.86
N ILE A 73 10.61 26.37 2.88
CA ILE A 73 9.19 25.98 2.90
C ILE A 73 8.67 26.03 1.47
N LEU A 74 8.18 24.90 0.97
CA LEU A 74 7.59 24.73 -0.36
C LEU A 74 6.10 24.49 -0.21
N GLU A 75 5.29 25.24 -0.95
CA GLU A 75 3.93 24.79 -1.25
C GLU A 75 4.00 23.58 -2.20
N SER A 76 3.05 22.65 -2.10
CA SER A 76 3.04 21.40 -2.89
C SER A 76 3.16 21.59 -4.41
N THR A 77 2.68 22.70 -4.96
CA THR A 77 2.80 23.04 -6.38
C THR A 77 4.26 23.28 -6.82
N LEU A 78 5.12 23.68 -5.88
CA LEU A 78 6.56 23.88 -6.10
C LEU A 78 7.38 22.64 -5.73
N PHE A 79 6.77 21.61 -5.15
CA PHE A 79 7.42 20.34 -4.87
C PHE A 79 7.54 19.49 -6.14
N THR A 80 8.44 19.93 -7.03
CA THR A 80 8.69 19.30 -8.34
C THR A 80 10.12 18.82 -8.44
N ARG A 81 10.37 17.81 -9.29
CA ARG A 81 11.73 17.29 -9.50
C ARG A 81 12.73 18.37 -9.91
N PRO A 82 12.46 19.29 -10.87
CA PRO A 82 13.41 20.34 -11.23
C PRO A 82 13.84 21.21 -10.05
N ILE A 83 12.88 21.65 -9.22
CA ILE A 83 13.17 22.49 -8.03
C ILE A 83 13.96 21.69 -7.00
N MET A 84 13.56 20.46 -6.71
CA MET A 84 14.25 19.61 -5.74
C MET A 84 15.68 19.27 -6.17
N MET A 85 15.93 19.06 -7.46
CA MET A 85 17.29 18.84 -7.97
C MET A 85 18.14 20.11 -7.88
N LYS A 86 17.58 21.30 -8.14
CA LYS A 86 18.28 22.57 -7.91
C LYS A 86 18.66 22.75 -6.43
N LEU A 87 17.75 22.44 -5.51
CA LEU A 87 18.03 22.46 -4.06
C LEU A 87 19.10 21.43 -3.66
N LYS A 88 19.05 20.22 -4.23
CA LYS A 88 20.07 19.17 -4.04
C LYS A 88 21.45 19.61 -4.49
N HIS A 89 21.57 20.25 -5.66
CA HIS A 89 22.86 20.75 -6.14
C HIS A 89 23.39 21.95 -5.34
N GLY A 90 22.50 22.73 -4.72
CA GLY A 90 22.86 23.79 -3.77
C GLY A 90 22.98 23.36 -2.31
N SER A 91 23.09 22.05 -2.03
CA SER A 91 22.94 21.47 -0.68
C SER A 91 23.78 22.11 0.42
N GLN A 92 24.97 22.65 0.12
CA GLN A 92 25.79 23.35 1.13
C GLN A 92 25.12 24.59 1.74
N ARG A 93 24.06 25.10 1.10
CA ARG A 93 23.28 26.26 1.57
C ARG A 93 21.88 25.89 2.06
N VAL A 94 21.47 24.62 1.91
CA VAL A 94 20.13 24.14 2.27
C VAL A 94 20.26 23.10 3.39
N ALA A 95 19.74 23.43 4.57
CA ALA A 95 19.73 22.54 5.72
C ALA A 95 18.51 21.61 5.77
N GLY A 96 17.47 21.88 4.95
CA GLY A 96 16.27 21.06 4.92
C GLY A 96 15.11 21.71 4.19
N VAL A 97 14.07 20.93 3.95
CA VAL A 97 12.88 21.34 3.21
C VAL A 97 11.62 20.90 3.96
N VAL A 98 10.62 21.79 4.02
CA VAL A 98 9.28 21.47 4.48
C VAL A 98 8.31 21.65 3.32
N VAL A 99 7.54 20.62 3.01
CA VAL A 99 6.50 20.64 1.97
C VAL A 99 5.16 20.79 2.66
N VAL A 100 4.39 21.80 2.25
CA VAL A 100 3.04 22.02 2.75
C VAL A 100 2.05 21.35 1.80
N GLU A 101 1.30 20.39 2.34
CA GLU A 101 0.24 19.68 1.63
C GLU A 101 -0.98 20.60 1.48
N PRO A 102 -1.52 20.75 0.27
CA PRO A 102 -2.69 21.55 0.02
C PRO A 102 -3.93 20.86 0.60
N THR A 103 -5.00 21.63 0.81
CA THR A 103 -6.29 21.09 1.25
C THR A 103 -7.03 20.30 0.17
N THR A 104 -6.67 20.50 -1.10
CA THR A 104 -7.25 19.81 -2.26
C THR A 104 -6.13 19.31 -3.16
N ASN A 105 -6.33 18.13 -3.74
CA ASN A 105 -5.32 17.50 -4.59
C ASN A 105 -4.96 18.35 -5.83
N PRO A 106 -3.68 18.39 -6.26
CA PRO A 106 -3.26 19.21 -7.39
C PRO A 106 -3.82 18.69 -8.73
N PRO A 107 -4.54 19.51 -9.52
CA PRO A 107 -5.30 19.05 -10.69
C PRO A 107 -4.44 18.43 -11.81
N ASP A 108 -3.19 18.87 -11.93
CA ASP A 108 -2.23 18.37 -12.91
C ASP A 108 -1.70 16.96 -12.57
N GLY A 109 -1.89 16.51 -11.33
CA GLY A 109 -1.35 15.25 -10.84
C GLY A 109 0.08 15.37 -10.31
N PHE A 110 0.46 14.41 -9.48
CA PHE A 110 1.83 14.29 -8.98
C PHE A 110 2.13 12.86 -8.55
N SER A 111 3.08 12.22 -9.23
CA SER A 111 3.62 10.92 -8.86
C SER A 111 5.13 11.03 -8.60
N PRO A 112 5.59 10.84 -7.34
CA PRO A 112 7.01 10.84 -7.03
C PRO A 112 7.68 9.50 -7.42
N HIS A 113 6.90 8.51 -7.85
CA HIS A 113 7.40 7.22 -8.33
C HIS A 113 8.08 7.33 -9.71
N THR A 114 8.81 6.30 -10.12
CA THR A 114 9.32 6.17 -11.50
C THR A 114 8.19 6.05 -12.53
N SER A 115 8.52 6.35 -13.78
CA SER A 115 7.60 6.20 -14.92
C SER A 115 7.36 4.74 -15.33
N CYS A 116 8.33 3.86 -15.06
CA CYS A 116 8.23 2.41 -15.18
C CYS A 116 8.40 1.77 -13.78
N PRO A 117 7.31 1.47 -13.06
CA PRO A 117 7.39 0.80 -11.76
C PRO A 117 7.91 -0.65 -11.90
N ASN A 118 8.78 -1.08 -10.97
CA ASN A 118 9.35 -2.44 -10.90
C ASN A 118 10.01 -2.93 -12.19
N GLU A 119 10.60 -2.00 -12.95
CA GLU A 119 11.17 -2.23 -14.28
C GLU A 119 12.12 -3.44 -14.36
N ASN A 120 13.01 -3.59 -13.36
CA ASN A 120 14.06 -4.61 -13.36
C ASN A 120 13.63 -5.93 -12.70
N THR A 121 12.44 -5.98 -12.12
CA THR A 121 11.98 -7.12 -11.31
C THR A 121 10.75 -7.81 -11.88
N GLY A 122 10.17 -7.25 -12.95
CA GLY A 122 9.13 -7.88 -13.77
C GLY A 122 9.60 -9.11 -14.57
N VAL A 123 8.71 -9.63 -15.42
CA VAL A 123 8.99 -10.80 -16.28
C VAL A 123 9.74 -10.43 -17.56
N TYR A 124 9.52 -9.22 -18.07
CA TYR A 124 10.10 -8.78 -19.33
C TYR A 124 11.57 -8.43 -19.16
N SER A 125 12.40 -9.03 -20.00
CA SER A 125 13.86 -8.92 -19.97
C SER A 125 14.42 -9.18 -21.37
N GLU A 126 15.73 -9.05 -21.53
CA GLU A 126 16.42 -9.38 -22.79
C GLU A 126 16.14 -10.82 -23.27
N SER A 127 15.91 -11.76 -22.34
CA SER A 127 15.61 -13.16 -22.67
C SER A 127 14.12 -13.46 -22.82
N TYR A 128 13.24 -12.65 -22.21
CA TYR A 128 11.80 -12.87 -22.21
C TYR A 128 11.06 -11.61 -22.66
N GLY A 129 10.52 -11.64 -23.87
CA GLY A 129 9.83 -10.47 -24.45
C GLY A 129 10.70 -9.21 -24.51
N PRO A 130 11.87 -9.25 -25.19
CA PRO A 130 12.83 -8.13 -25.21
C PRO A 130 12.23 -6.82 -25.75
N SER A 131 11.26 -6.90 -26.66
CA SER A 131 10.53 -5.72 -27.14
C SER A 131 9.77 -4.99 -26.04
N TYR A 132 9.41 -5.68 -24.96
CA TYR A 132 8.61 -5.17 -23.85
C TYR A 132 9.43 -4.82 -22.61
N ALA A 133 10.72 -5.15 -22.59
CA ALA A 133 11.62 -4.81 -21.50
C ALA A 133 11.70 -3.28 -21.34
N HIS A 134 12.00 -2.83 -20.12
CA HIS A 134 12.26 -1.41 -19.83
C HIS A 134 11.11 -0.45 -20.19
N CYS A 135 9.86 -0.93 -20.17
CA CYS A 135 8.67 -0.18 -20.59
C CYS A 135 8.81 0.46 -22.00
N ASN A 136 9.59 -0.14 -22.90
CA ASN A 136 9.87 0.43 -24.22
C ASN A 136 8.61 0.66 -25.09
N VAL A 137 7.56 -0.14 -24.89
CA VAL A 137 6.29 -0.04 -25.63
C VAL A 137 5.27 0.82 -24.90
N THR A 138 5.10 0.59 -23.61
CA THR A 138 4.05 1.21 -22.80
C THR A 138 4.66 1.81 -21.54
N VAL A 139 4.53 3.13 -21.41
CA VAL A 139 4.88 3.85 -20.18
C VAL A 139 3.65 3.85 -19.27
N TRP A 140 3.71 3.07 -18.20
CA TRP A 140 2.59 2.89 -17.28
C TRP A 140 2.29 4.14 -16.46
N ASN A 141 3.32 4.81 -15.92
CA ASN A 141 3.16 6.00 -15.09
C ASN A 141 3.77 7.25 -15.76
N PRO A 142 3.10 7.88 -16.74
CA PRO A 142 3.69 9.00 -17.47
C PRO A 142 3.97 10.24 -16.60
N LEU A 143 3.27 10.40 -15.48
CA LEU A 143 3.50 11.48 -14.50
C LEU A 143 4.58 11.11 -13.46
N GLY A 144 5.18 9.92 -13.57
CA GLY A 144 6.22 9.43 -12.68
C GLY A 144 7.50 10.25 -12.80
N THR A 145 7.79 11.05 -11.77
CA THR A 145 8.98 11.90 -11.73
C THR A 145 10.23 11.17 -11.28
N GLY A 146 10.12 10.02 -10.59
CA GLY A 146 11.23 9.30 -9.99
C GLY A 146 11.87 9.99 -8.78
N LEU A 147 11.21 11.02 -8.21
CA LEU A 147 11.72 11.80 -7.09
C LEU A 147 11.95 10.96 -5.81
N SER A 148 11.08 9.98 -5.55
CA SER A 148 11.18 9.05 -4.41
C SER A 148 12.42 8.15 -4.44
N TYR A 149 13.12 8.09 -5.56
CA TYR A 149 14.32 7.28 -5.78
C TYR A 149 15.60 8.11 -5.82
N GLU A 150 15.50 9.40 -5.49
CA GLU A 150 16.64 10.29 -5.32
C GLU A 150 17.15 10.25 -3.87
N GLU A 151 18.46 10.40 -3.72
CA GLU A 151 19.12 10.62 -2.43
C GLU A 151 19.21 12.12 -2.11
N PHE A 152 18.83 12.53 -0.90
CA PHE A 152 18.95 13.89 -0.39
C PHE A 152 19.78 13.93 0.89
N ASP A 153 20.80 14.79 0.91
CA ASP A 153 21.69 15.00 2.06
C ASP A 153 21.12 15.94 3.14
N PHE A 154 19.84 16.28 3.01
CA PHE A 154 19.12 17.11 3.96
C PHE A 154 17.72 16.52 4.23
N PRO A 155 17.15 16.78 5.42
CA PRO A 155 15.82 16.31 5.78
C PRO A 155 14.73 16.99 4.96
N ILE A 156 13.71 16.21 4.58
CA ILE A 156 12.50 16.72 3.93
C ILE A 156 11.30 16.23 4.73
N PHE A 157 10.44 17.14 5.16
CA PHE A 157 9.25 16.83 5.94
C PHE A 157 8.00 17.32 5.23
N SER A 158 6.91 16.56 5.32
CA SER A 158 5.58 17.00 4.91
C SER A 158 4.78 17.50 6.10
N MET A 159 3.97 18.51 5.87
CA MET A 159 3.03 19.07 6.84
C MET A 159 1.70 19.38 6.17
N LYS A 160 0.59 19.07 6.82
CA LYS A 160 -0.73 19.51 6.34
C LYS A 160 -0.91 21.01 6.53
N ASP A 161 -1.52 21.67 5.56
CA ASP A 161 -1.90 23.07 5.69
C ASP A 161 -2.86 23.25 6.88
N SER A 162 -2.35 23.92 7.91
CA SER A 162 -2.93 23.99 9.25
C SER A 162 -2.38 25.19 10.02
N ASN A 163 -2.81 25.36 11.27
CA ASN A 163 -2.28 26.40 12.15
C ASN A 163 -0.76 26.32 12.30
N ASP A 164 -0.17 25.12 12.32
CA ASP A 164 1.28 24.94 12.48
C ASP A 164 2.05 25.50 11.27
N THR A 165 1.54 25.28 10.06
CA THR A 165 2.13 25.88 8.84
C THR A 165 1.91 27.40 8.79
N GLU A 166 0.81 27.93 9.31
CA GLU A 166 0.61 29.38 9.39
C GLU A 166 1.55 30.02 10.44
N VAL A 167 1.87 29.32 11.53
CA VAL A 167 2.90 29.76 12.47
C VAL A 167 4.24 29.89 11.77
N LEU A 168 4.62 28.93 10.91
CA LEU A 168 5.84 29.02 10.11
C LEU A 168 5.82 30.19 9.12
N ARG A 169 4.71 30.35 8.37
CA ARG A 169 4.53 31.48 7.44
C ARG A 169 4.61 32.83 8.15
N ARG A 170 3.98 32.96 9.33
CA ARG A 170 4.06 34.16 10.17
C ARG A 170 5.47 34.43 10.65
N CYS A 171 6.17 33.40 11.14
CA CYS A 171 7.56 33.52 11.60
C CYS A 171 8.49 34.04 10.49
N TYR A 172 8.32 33.54 9.26
CA TYR A 172 9.02 34.04 8.09
C TYR A 172 8.69 35.51 7.79
N ARG A 173 7.41 35.86 7.73
CA ARG A 173 6.94 37.22 7.40
C ARG A 173 7.42 38.27 8.40
N GLU A 174 7.44 37.93 9.69
CA GLU A 174 7.82 38.86 10.77
C GLU A 174 9.33 39.06 10.90
N HIS A 175 10.13 38.01 10.68
CA HIS A 175 11.57 38.03 10.99
C HIS A 175 12.50 37.95 9.77
N ASN A 176 12.12 37.21 8.72
CA ASN A 176 13.05 36.81 7.66
C ASN A 176 12.75 37.47 6.31
N ARG A 177 11.63 38.18 6.17
CA ARG A 177 11.26 38.86 4.93
C ARG A 177 12.14 40.10 4.69
N ALA A 178 12.81 40.14 3.55
CA ALA A 178 13.56 41.32 3.11
C ALA A 178 12.58 42.47 2.80
N VAL A 179 12.80 43.63 3.42
CA VAL A 179 12.01 44.85 3.14
C VAL A 179 12.82 45.74 2.20
N ASN A 180 12.25 46.11 1.05
CA ASN A 180 12.88 47.01 0.06
C ASN A 180 14.29 46.59 -0.42
N GLY A 181 14.52 45.28 -0.62
CA GLY A 181 15.81 44.75 -1.10
C GLY A 181 16.95 44.78 -0.07
N SER A 182 16.66 45.14 1.19
CA SER A 182 17.63 45.08 2.28
C SER A 182 17.74 43.66 2.87
N THR A 183 18.88 43.35 3.48
CA THR A 183 19.09 42.08 4.17
C THR A 183 18.22 41.98 5.43
N PRO A 184 17.59 40.83 5.73
CA PRO A 184 16.82 40.64 6.96
C PRO A 184 17.63 40.97 8.22
N GLN A 185 17.07 41.76 9.14
CA GLN A 185 17.74 42.14 10.38
C GLN A 185 17.50 41.10 11.48
N TYR A 186 18.53 40.85 12.28
CA TYR A 186 18.42 39.99 13.46
C TYR A 186 17.45 40.60 14.49
N PRO A 187 16.61 39.81 15.19
CA PRO A 187 16.58 38.33 15.25
C PRO A 187 15.82 37.65 14.11
N LEU A 188 16.43 36.57 13.60
CA LEU A 188 15.86 35.72 12.56
C LEU A 188 15.07 34.54 13.14
N CYS A 189 14.12 34.05 12.36
CA CYS A 189 13.41 32.80 12.61
C CYS A 189 14.17 31.62 11.99
N ALA A 190 14.40 30.57 12.77
CA ALA A 190 15.05 29.35 12.31
C ALA A 190 14.22 28.12 12.67
N MET A 191 14.45 27.04 11.94
CA MET A 191 13.80 25.75 12.16
C MET A 191 14.86 24.67 12.26
N GLN A 192 14.60 23.67 13.10
CA GLN A 192 15.43 22.49 13.26
C GLN A 192 14.64 21.24 12.88
N LEU A 193 15.22 20.40 12.03
CA LEU A 193 14.63 19.12 11.62
C LEU A 193 15.52 17.97 12.08
N PHE A 194 14.92 16.95 12.67
CA PHE A 194 15.60 15.76 13.20
C PHE A 194 15.09 14.50 12.49
N SER A 195 15.92 13.91 11.63
CA SER A 195 15.66 12.64 10.96
C SER A 195 16.97 11.94 10.62
N HIS A 196 17.85 11.77 11.61
CA HIS A 196 19.12 11.09 11.43
C HIS A 196 18.88 9.60 11.13
N MET A 197 19.51 9.09 10.08
CA MET A 197 19.37 7.70 9.63
C MET A 197 20.70 6.95 9.81
N SER A 198 20.70 5.90 10.64
CA SER A 198 21.92 5.14 11.01
C SER A 198 22.50 4.30 9.86
N ALA A 199 21.66 3.91 8.91
CA ALA A 199 21.98 3.13 7.72
C ALA A 199 22.78 3.95 6.70
N VAL A 200 23.76 3.34 6.01
CA VAL A 200 24.59 4.02 4.99
C VAL A 200 25.00 3.08 3.84
N ARG A 201 25.25 3.68 2.67
CA ARG A 201 25.73 3.11 1.40
C ARG A 201 24.71 2.22 0.67
N ASP A 202 24.54 0.99 1.14
CA ASP A 202 23.82 -0.07 0.43
C ASP A 202 23.35 -1.15 1.41
N THR A 203 22.40 -1.98 0.99
CA THR A 203 21.81 -3.03 1.81
C THR A 203 22.87 -4.02 2.33
N ALA A 204 23.84 -4.43 1.50
CA ALA A 204 24.87 -5.38 1.89
C ALA A 204 25.77 -4.84 3.02
N THR A 205 26.17 -3.57 2.93
CA THR A 205 26.98 -2.89 3.93
C THR A 205 26.19 -2.68 5.22
N CYS A 206 24.92 -2.30 5.10
CA CYS A 206 24.03 -2.06 6.22
C CYS A 206 23.73 -3.34 7.00
N MET A 207 23.28 -4.40 6.33
CA MET A 207 23.02 -5.71 6.95
C MET A 207 24.27 -6.31 7.59
N ARG A 208 25.43 -6.24 6.92
CA ARG A 208 26.71 -6.70 7.48
C ARG A 208 27.08 -6.00 8.79
N ARG A 209 26.72 -4.72 8.94
CA ARG A 209 26.96 -3.95 10.18
C ARG A 209 25.97 -4.32 11.28
N SER A 210 24.71 -4.59 10.94
CA SER A 210 23.70 -5.08 11.90
C SER A 210 24.05 -6.48 12.45
N GLU A 211 24.69 -7.33 11.64
CA GLU A 211 24.96 -8.73 11.99
C GLU A 211 26.32 -8.97 12.69
N ILE A 212 27.01 -7.93 13.18
CA ILE A 212 28.32 -8.10 13.83
C ILE A 212 28.14 -8.82 15.19
N PRO A 213 28.61 -10.08 15.33
CA PRO A 213 28.28 -10.91 16.50
C PRO A 213 29.13 -10.59 17.74
N PHE A 214 30.09 -9.68 17.63
CA PHE A 214 31.11 -9.41 18.65
C PHE A 214 30.83 -8.15 19.50
N SER A 215 29.70 -7.47 19.30
CA SER A 215 29.34 -6.32 20.12
C SER A 215 28.70 -6.77 21.44
N LEU A 216 29.15 -6.20 22.56
CA LEU A 216 28.50 -6.37 23.87
C LEU A 216 27.11 -5.72 23.91
N THR A 217 26.86 -4.76 23.01
CA THR A 217 25.58 -4.08 22.77
C THR A 217 25.34 -4.03 21.26
N PRO A 218 24.74 -5.07 20.67
CA PRO A 218 24.48 -5.09 19.24
C PRO A 218 23.54 -3.93 18.88
N GLU A 219 23.95 -3.11 17.91
CA GLU A 219 23.13 -2.04 17.34
C GLU A 219 22.61 -2.52 15.98
N GLU A 220 21.31 -2.73 15.87
CA GLU A 220 20.65 -3.00 14.59
C GLU A 220 20.54 -1.66 13.83
N VAL A 221 21.28 -1.53 12.72
CA VAL A 221 21.30 -0.31 11.90
C VAL A 221 20.44 -0.42 10.65
N CYS A 222 19.91 -1.62 10.40
CA CYS A 222 19.15 -1.97 9.19
C CYS A 222 18.08 -2.98 9.52
N ASP A 223 16.92 -2.77 8.90
CA ASP A 223 15.82 -3.69 8.92
C ASP A 223 15.40 -4.06 7.50
N PRO A 224 15.11 -5.34 7.21
CA PRO A 224 14.51 -5.72 5.95
C PRO A 224 13.09 -5.18 5.87
N LEU A 225 12.78 -4.54 4.74
CA LEU A 225 11.41 -4.20 4.40
C LEU A 225 10.63 -5.49 4.16
N GLY A 226 9.48 -5.61 4.81
CA GLY A 226 8.67 -6.82 4.76
C GLY A 226 7.54 -6.79 5.76
N ASP A 227 6.68 -7.80 5.69
CA ASP A 227 5.59 -8.08 6.65
C ASP A 227 5.07 -9.49 6.33
N GLU A 228 3.76 -9.68 6.19
CA GLU A 228 3.13 -10.95 5.80
C GLU A 228 2.05 -10.71 4.72
N ASN A 229 2.00 -11.60 3.74
CA ASN A 229 0.88 -11.77 2.84
C ASN A 229 -0.32 -12.38 3.60
N VAL A 230 -1.53 -12.05 3.18
CA VAL A 230 -2.76 -12.65 3.71
C VAL A 230 -3.37 -13.53 2.62
N TRP A 231 -3.77 -14.75 2.96
CA TRP A 231 -4.43 -15.63 1.99
C TRP A 231 -5.55 -16.45 2.63
N ALA A 232 -6.50 -16.89 1.81
CA ALA A 232 -7.58 -17.79 2.21
C ALA A 232 -7.99 -18.67 1.03
N SER A 233 -8.43 -19.88 1.33
CA SER A 233 -8.90 -20.83 0.33
C SER A 233 -10.39 -21.12 0.52
N THR A 234 -11.11 -21.35 -0.60
CA THR A 234 -12.54 -21.72 -0.54
C THR A 234 -12.77 -23.12 0.01
N LYS A 235 -11.85 -24.05 -0.27
CA LYS A 235 -11.77 -25.36 0.38
C LYS A 235 -10.62 -25.31 1.38
N PRO A 236 -10.81 -25.75 2.64
CA PRO A 236 -9.75 -25.70 3.65
C PRO A 236 -8.55 -26.54 3.19
N LEU A 237 -7.35 -25.97 3.30
CA LEU A 237 -6.11 -26.63 2.91
C LEU A 237 -5.34 -27.05 4.17
N ASN A 238 -4.91 -28.31 4.22
CA ASN A 238 -3.99 -28.76 5.27
C ASN A 238 -2.65 -28.03 5.11
N ASN A 239 -2.27 -27.23 6.11
CA ASN A 239 -1.08 -26.40 6.07
C ASN A 239 0.17 -27.09 6.69
N THR A 240 -0.02 -28.23 7.36
CA THR A 240 1.07 -29.06 7.89
C THR A 240 1.81 -29.78 6.75
N ALA A 241 1.06 -30.29 5.77
CA ALA A 241 1.59 -30.92 4.56
C ALA A 241 1.84 -29.86 3.48
N LYS A 242 3.11 -29.54 3.25
CA LYS A 242 3.58 -28.53 2.28
C LYS A 242 3.95 -29.17 0.93
N GLY A 243 3.90 -28.37 -0.13
CA GLY A 243 4.24 -28.77 -1.50
C GLY A 243 3.05 -29.32 -2.30
N HIS A 244 3.34 -30.19 -3.28
CA HIS A 244 2.36 -30.70 -4.22
C HIS A 244 1.18 -31.41 -3.54
N LYS A 245 -0.03 -31.09 -3.99
CA LYS A 245 -1.26 -31.80 -3.58
C LYS A 245 -1.90 -32.52 -4.76
N GLU A 246 -1.83 -33.84 -4.74
CA GLU A 246 -2.42 -34.70 -5.78
C GLU A 246 -3.92 -34.45 -5.93
N GLY A 247 -4.37 -34.24 -7.16
CA GLY A 247 -5.78 -33.98 -7.49
C GLY A 247 -6.29 -32.58 -7.13
N GLU A 248 -5.47 -31.73 -6.52
CA GLU A 248 -5.84 -30.35 -6.18
C GLU A 248 -5.44 -29.39 -7.32
N SER A 249 -6.38 -28.54 -7.71
CA SER A 249 -6.19 -27.55 -8.77
C SER A 249 -6.77 -26.22 -8.32
N VAL A 250 -5.94 -25.17 -8.35
CA VAL A 250 -6.23 -23.87 -7.74
C VAL A 250 -6.29 -22.74 -8.76
N VAL A 251 -7.29 -21.87 -8.60
CA VAL A 251 -7.34 -20.56 -9.24
C VAL A 251 -6.89 -19.52 -8.22
N ILE A 252 -5.76 -18.85 -8.48
CA ILE A 252 -5.30 -17.76 -7.60
C ILE A 252 -6.06 -16.49 -7.98
N ALA A 253 -6.70 -15.87 -7.00
CA ALA A 253 -7.28 -14.56 -7.12
C ALA A 253 -6.42 -13.60 -6.29
N ALA A 254 -5.70 -12.70 -6.95
CA ALA A 254 -4.67 -11.87 -6.34
C ALA A 254 -5.06 -10.38 -6.30
N ALA A 255 -4.65 -9.68 -5.25
CA ALA A 255 -4.64 -8.23 -5.21
C ALA A 255 -3.44 -7.74 -4.40
N LYS A 256 -2.94 -6.56 -4.75
CA LYS A 256 -1.92 -5.85 -3.97
C LYS A 256 -2.54 -5.25 -2.70
N MET A 257 -1.80 -5.25 -1.59
CA MET A 257 -2.26 -4.66 -0.31
C MET A 257 -1.34 -3.56 0.25
N ASP A 258 -0.28 -3.16 -0.45
CA ASP A 258 0.57 -2.02 -0.08
C ASP A 258 0.47 -0.83 -1.04
N SER A 259 0.89 0.32 -0.54
CA SER A 259 1.18 1.54 -1.29
C SER A 259 2.41 2.22 -0.67
N ARG A 260 2.88 3.31 -1.28
CA ARG A 260 3.88 4.20 -0.71
C ARG A 260 3.61 5.64 -1.12
N SER A 261 4.34 6.57 -0.50
CA SER A 261 4.53 7.91 -1.04
C SER A 261 6.01 8.31 -0.97
N PHE A 262 6.29 9.61 -1.13
CA PHE A 262 7.60 10.19 -0.83
C PHE A 262 7.88 10.24 0.68
N PHE A 263 6.83 10.38 1.50
CA PHE A 263 6.93 10.55 2.94
C PHE A 263 6.58 9.24 3.67
N PHE A 264 7.30 8.96 4.76
CA PHE A 264 7.07 7.80 5.59
C PHE A 264 5.81 7.97 6.44
N ASP A 265 5.16 6.84 6.74
CA ASP A 265 3.89 6.75 7.46
C ASP A 265 2.68 7.47 6.79
N VAL A 266 2.81 7.82 5.50
CA VAL A 266 1.72 8.35 4.66
C VAL A 266 1.69 7.63 3.32
N ALA A 267 0.85 6.61 3.20
CA ALA A 267 0.61 5.92 1.92
C ALA A 267 -0.88 5.61 1.77
N PRO A 268 -1.70 6.56 1.29
CA PRO A 268 -3.15 6.40 1.30
C PRO A 268 -3.67 5.42 0.23
N GLY A 269 -3.02 5.34 -0.95
CA GLY A 269 -3.22 4.27 -1.93
C GLY A 269 -4.67 4.00 -2.36
N ALA A 270 -5.47 5.04 -2.58
CA ALA A 270 -6.89 4.91 -2.87
C ALA A 270 -7.18 4.13 -4.16
N ASP A 271 -6.76 4.62 -5.32
CA ASP A 271 -6.89 3.82 -6.56
C ASP A 271 -5.74 2.81 -6.69
N GLY A 272 -4.53 3.17 -6.25
CA GLY A 272 -3.34 2.33 -6.38
C GLY A 272 -3.40 0.98 -5.63
N THR A 273 -4.27 0.85 -4.62
CA THR A 273 -4.33 -0.33 -3.75
C THR A 273 -5.75 -0.65 -3.28
N ALA A 274 -6.46 0.33 -2.70
CA ALA A 274 -7.72 0.05 -1.99
C ALA A 274 -8.85 -0.42 -2.90
N THR A 275 -8.94 0.07 -4.15
CA THR A 275 -9.99 -0.35 -5.09
C THR A 275 -9.89 -1.82 -5.45
N GLY A 276 -8.72 -2.30 -5.87
CA GLY A 276 -8.47 -3.72 -6.16
C GLY A 276 -8.64 -4.61 -4.94
N LEU A 277 -8.12 -4.17 -3.79
CA LEU A 277 -8.24 -4.85 -2.51
C LEU A 277 -9.70 -5.07 -2.12
N VAL A 278 -10.52 -4.01 -2.13
CA VAL A 278 -11.93 -4.05 -1.76
C VAL A 278 -12.75 -4.86 -2.78
N ALA A 279 -12.44 -4.75 -4.08
CA ALA A 279 -13.11 -5.54 -5.12
C ALA A 279 -12.91 -7.05 -4.89
N LEU A 280 -11.68 -7.47 -4.59
CA LEU A 280 -11.39 -8.88 -4.33
C LEU A 280 -11.98 -9.38 -3.00
N LEU A 281 -11.94 -8.57 -1.94
CA LEU A 281 -12.59 -8.90 -0.66
C LEU A 281 -14.11 -9.08 -0.83
N ALA A 282 -14.76 -8.16 -1.53
CA ALA A 282 -16.18 -8.25 -1.83
C ALA A 282 -16.52 -9.45 -2.72
N ALA A 283 -15.65 -9.79 -3.68
CA ALA A 283 -15.80 -10.99 -4.51
C ALA A 283 -15.70 -12.28 -3.67
N ALA A 284 -14.78 -12.34 -2.72
CA ALA A 284 -14.65 -13.49 -1.81
C ALA A 284 -15.92 -13.72 -0.98
N ASN A 285 -16.55 -12.63 -0.51
CA ASN A 285 -17.85 -12.72 0.19
C ASN A 285 -18.97 -13.20 -0.73
N ALA A 286 -19.06 -12.65 -1.96
CA ALA A 286 -20.07 -13.05 -2.94
C ALA A 286 -20.01 -14.54 -3.29
N LEU A 287 -18.80 -15.11 -3.27
CA LEU A 287 -18.58 -16.52 -3.57
C LEU A 287 -18.86 -17.46 -2.41
N ARG A 288 -18.89 -16.97 -1.16
CA ARG A 288 -18.97 -17.79 0.07
C ARG A 288 -19.92 -18.98 -0.04
N ASN A 289 -21.15 -18.75 -0.51
CA ASN A 289 -22.20 -19.78 -0.58
C ASN A 289 -22.13 -20.67 -1.84
N ALA A 290 -21.43 -20.23 -2.88
CA ALA A 290 -21.33 -20.93 -4.17
C ALA A 290 -20.10 -21.85 -4.25
N THR A 291 -19.30 -21.95 -3.18
CA THR A 291 -18.02 -22.67 -3.17
C THR A 291 -18.13 -24.18 -3.12
N ALA A 292 -19.20 -24.72 -2.55
CA ALA A 292 -19.39 -26.16 -2.37
C ALA A 292 -19.52 -26.92 -3.70
N GLU A 293 -19.96 -26.24 -4.75
CA GLU A 293 -20.22 -26.80 -6.09
C GLU A 293 -19.00 -26.68 -7.03
N LEU A 294 -17.88 -26.11 -6.57
CA LEU A 294 -16.73 -25.80 -7.41
C LEU A 294 -15.78 -26.99 -7.56
N ASN A 295 -15.34 -27.24 -8.79
CA ASN A 295 -14.36 -28.28 -9.10
C ASN A 295 -12.95 -27.89 -8.62
N ARG A 296 -12.59 -26.61 -8.72
CA ARG A 296 -11.29 -26.07 -8.32
C ARG A 296 -11.41 -25.22 -7.06
N THR A 297 -10.34 -25.16 -6.29
CA THR A 297 -10.24 -24.28 -5.14
C THR A 297 -9.86 -22.87 -5.60
N ILE A 298 -10.49 -21.84 -5.05
CA ILE A 298 -10.07 -20.46 -5.26
C ILE A 298 -9.18 -20.07 -4.09
N LEU A 299 -8.00 -19.56 -4.39
CA LEU A 299 -7.03 -19.06 -3.42
C LEU A 299 -6.99 -17.53 -3.49
N TYR A 300 -7.72 -16.89 -2.58
CA TYR A 300 -7.66 -15.44 -2.41
C TYR A 300 -6.32 -15.08 -1.78
N THR A 301 -5.53 -14.26 -2.44
CA THR A 301 -4.18 -13.90 -2.00
C THR A 301 -3.99 -12.40 -2.08
N PHE A 302 -3.56 -11.81 -0.97
CA PHE A 302 -3.29 -10.39 -0.84
C PHE A 302 -1.79 -10.21 -0.62
N PHE A 303 -1.12 -9.66 -1.64
CA PHE A 303 0.34 -9.54 -1.66
C PHE A 303 0.79 -8.23 -1.07
N HIS A 304 1.65 -8.31 -0.06
CA HIS A 304 2.24 -7.15 0.59
C HIS A 304 3.65 -6.90 0.09
N GLY A 305 3.93 -5.66 -0.29
CA GLY A 305 5.25 -5.22 -0.73
C GLY A 305 5.44 -5.28 -2.24
N GLU A 306 4.34 -5.27 -3.01
CA GLU A 306 4.41 -5.24 -4.47
C GLU A 306 4.95 -3.91 -5.00
N THR A 307 4.84 -2.82 -4.22
CA THR A 307 5.42 -1.52 -4.59
C THR A 307 6.96 -1.50 -4.51
N PHE A 308 7.54 -2.47 -3.82
CA PHE A 308 8.98 -2.57 -3.59
C PHE A 308 9.50 -3.84 -4.25
N ASP A 309 9.54 -3.84 -5.59
CA ASP A 309 10.14 -4.95 -6.35
C ASP A 309 9.52 -6.32 -6.05
N TYR A 310 8.20 -6.35 -5.80
CA TYR A 310 7.42 -7.57 -5.62
C TYR A 310 7.86 -8.44 -4.43
N ILE A 311 8.14 -7.84 -3.26
CA ILE A 311 8.55 -8.57 -2.04
C ILE A 311 7.60 -9.72 -1.72
N GLY A 312 6.29 -9.47 -1.73
CA GLY A 312 5.27 -10.43 -1.31
C GLY A 312 5.10 -11.58 -2.28
N SER A 313 4.85 -11.27 -3.56
CA SER A 313 4.62 -12.29 -4.58
C SER A 313 5.89 -13.06 -4.94
N SER A 314 7.06 -12.43 -4.97
CA SER A 314 8.34 -13.14 -5.18
C SER A 314 8.61 -14.16 -4.06
N ARG A 315 8.28 -13.80 -2.81
CA ARG A 315 8.42 -14.70 -1.66
C ARG A 315 7.49 -15.91 -1.76
N MET A 316 6.23 -15.69 -2.13
CA MET A 316 5.28 -16.79 -2.33
C MET A 316 5.72 -17.74 -3.44
N VAL A 317 6.16 -17.22 -4.60
CA VAL A 317 6.68 -18.04 -5.71
C VAL A 317 7.89 -18.85 -5.25
N TYR A 318 8.85 -18.22 -4.58
CA TYR A 318 10.03 -18.91 -4.03
C TYR A 318 9.62 -20.07 -3.11
N ASP A 319 8.66 -19.86 -2.21
CA ASP A 319 8.25 -20.91 -1.28
C ASP A 319 7.38 -21.99 -1.95
N MET A 320 6.66 -21.69 -3.02
CA MET A 320 5.99 -22.70 -3.85
C MET A 320 7.00 -23.57 -4.60
N GLU A 321 8.06 -22.99 -5.18
CA GLU A 321 9.14 -23.73 -5.86
C GLU A 321 9.93 -24.63 -4.90
N ASN A 322 10.08 -24.20 -3.65
CA ASN A 322 10.85 -24.92 -2.62
C ASN A 322 9.99 -25.82 -1.71
N ASN A 323 8.72 -26.07 -2.06
CA ASN A 323 7.78 -26.86 -1.26
C ASN A 323 7.66 -26.38 0.19
N GLN A 324 7.77 -25.07 0.41
CA GLN A 324 7.64 -24.40 1.71
C GLN A 324 6.27 -23.73 1.92
N PHE A 325 5.44 -23.67 0.88
CA PHE A 325 4.05 -23.23 0.90
C PHE A 325 3.07 -24.41 0.92
N ALA A 326 1.80 -24.16 1.25
CA ALA A 326 0.74 -25.17 1.35
C ALA A 326 0.37 -25.85 0.00
N LEU A 327 0.88 -25.31 -1.11
CA LEU A 327 0.70 -25.74 -2.48
C LEU A 327 2.00 -25.49 -3.24
N ASP A 328 2.23 -26.18 -4.34
CA ASP A 328 3.30 -25.84 -5.29
C ASP A 328 2.76 -25.13 -6.54
N LEU A 329 3.66 -24.79 -7.47
CA LEU A 329 3.30 -24.17 -8.75
C LEU A 329 2.57 -25.12 -9.72
N ASP A 330 2.60 -26.43 -9.49
CA ASP A 330 1.91 -27.43 -10.30
C ASP A 330 0.42 -27.52 -9.98
N ASN A 331 0.04 -27.17 -8.75
CA ASN A 331 -1.36 -27.01 -8.38
C ASN A 331 -2.03 -25.78 -9.01
N VAL A 332 -1.27 -24.78 -9.49
CA VAL A 332 -1.82 -23.52 -10.02
C VAL A 332 -2.35 -23.69 -11.44
N HIS A 333 -3.67 -23.60 -11.60
CA HIS A 333 -4.35 -23.69 -12.89
C HIS A 333 -4.35 -22.36 -13.65
N SER A 334 -4.67 -21.26 -12.96
CA SER A 334 -4.77 -19.93 -13.55
C SER A 334 -4.74 -18.85 -12.48
N ILE A 335 -4.39 -17.63 -12.87
CA ILE A 335 -4.26 -16.48 -11.99
C ILE A 335 -5.13 -15.33 -12.51
N LEU A 336 -5.95 -14.76 -11.62
CA LEU A 336 -6.68 -13.53 -11.87
C LEU A 336 -6.19 -12.49 -10.86
N GLU A 337 -5.56 -11.42 -11.34
CA GLU A 337 -5.15 -10.31 -10.48
C GLU A 337 -6.06 -9.09 -10.68
N VAL A 338 -6.41 -8.43 -9.58
CA VAL A 338 -7.23 -7.21 -9.58
C VAL A 338 -6.39 -6.07 -9.06
N GLY A 339 -6.15 -5.07 -9.91
CA GLY A 339 -5.34 -3.90 -9.61
C GLY A 339 -6.17 -2.64 -9.41
N GLN A 340 -5.82 -1.57 -10.11
CA GLN A 340 -6.49 -0.27 -10.08
C GLN A 340 -7.84 -0.39 -10.78
N VAL A 341 -8.94 -0.44 -10.04
CA VAL A 341 -10.28 -0.69 -10.61
C VAL A 341 -11.30 0.39 -10.25
N ALA A 342 -10.86 1.60 -9.89
CA ALA A 342 -11.77 2.74 -9.85
C ALA A 342 -12.36 2.98 -11.25
N LEU A 343 -13.68 2.89 -11.36
CA LEU A 343 -14.38 3.17 -12.62
C LEU A 343 -14.38 4.69 -12.89
N GLY A 344 -13.82 5.07 -14.04
CA GLY A 344 -14.01 6.41 -14.59
C GLY A 344 -15.39 6.59 -15.24
N SER A 345 -15.61 7.75 -15.87
CA SER A 345 -16.89 8.13 -16.50
C SER A 345 -17.41 7.17 -17.58
N ASN A 346 -16.53 6.37 -18.18
CA ASN A 346 -16.88 5.44 -19.25
C ASN A 346 -17.19 4.02 -18.77
N SER A 347 -17.07 3.73 -17.46
CA SER A 347 -17.31 2.40 -16.85
C SER A 347 -16.61 1.25 -17.59
N ARG A 348 -15.39 1.49 -18.08
CA ARG A 348 -14.54 0.52 -18.78
C ARG A 348 -13.46 -0.01 -17.87
N LEU A 349 -13.26 -1.32 -17.95
CA LEU A 349 -12.15 -2.05 -17.37
C LEU A 349 -11.46 -2.84 -18.48
N TRP A 350 -10.18 -3.11 -18.29
CA TRP A 350 -9.30 -3.70 -19.26
C TRP A 350 -8.71 -5.00 -18.73
N LEU A 351 -8.77 -6.02 -19.57
CA LEU A 351 -8.19 -7.33 -19.34
C LEU A 351 -6.79 -7.38 -19.96
N HIS A 352 -5.76 -7.26 -19.13
CA HIS A 352 -4.38 -7.39 -19.56
C HIS A 352 -3.91 -8.82 -19.40
N SER A 353 -3.14 -9.29 -20.36
CA SER A 353 -2.56 -10.64 -20.33
C SER A 353 -1.23 -10.63 -21.07
N ASP A 354 -0.34 -11.52 -20.69
CA ASP A 354 1.00 -11.56 -21.25
C ASP A 354 1.03 -11.98 -22.75
N PRO A 355 1.55 -11.14 -23.65
CA PRO A 355 1.69 -11.47 -25.07
C PRO A 355 2.57 -12.70 -25.35
N VAL A 356 3.57 -12.97 -24.51
CA VAL A 356 4.48 -14.11 -24.71
C VAL A 356 3.74 -15.41 -24.42
N SER A 357 2.95 -15.44 -23.35
CA SER A 357 2.10 -16.56 -22.95
C SER A 357 1.01 -16.84 -23.97
N ARG A 358 0.37 -15.82 -24.57
CA ARG A 358 -0.61 -15.99 -25.64
C ARG A 358 -0.07 -16.65 -26.91
N ARG A 359 1.24 -16.55 -27.17
CA ARG A 359 1.86 -17.25 -28.32
C ARG A 359 1.98 -18.76 -28.07
N ASN A 360 1.91 -19.18 -26.82
CA ASN A 360 1.99 -20.59 -26.45
C ASN A 360 0.59 -21.20 -26.40
N SER A 361 0.24 -22.00 -27.42
CA SER A 361 -1.07 -22.66 -27.53
C SER A 361 -1.41 -23.61 -26.38
N SER A 362 -0.42 -24.03 -25.58
CA SER A 362 -0.65 -24.85 -24.39
C SER A 362 -1.12 -24.04 -23.18
N VAL A 363 -1.04 -22.71 -23.21
CA VAL A 363 -1.47 -21.81 -22.14
C VAL A 363 -2.82 -21.22 -22.50
N ASN A 364 -3.89 -21.67 -21.84
CA ASN A 364 -5.26 -21.31 -22.20
C ASN A 364 -5.73 -19.98 -21.57
N VAL A 365 -5.15 -18.86 -22.04
CA VAL A 365 -5.48 -17.50 -21.58
C VAL A 365 -6.85 -17.06 -22.10
N GLU A 366 -7.17 -17.43 -23.34
CA GLU A 366 -8.40 -17.04 -24.05
C GLU A 366 -9.64 -17.53 -23.31
N LYS A 367 -9.59 -18.73 -22.72
CA LYS A 367 -10.69 -19.25 -21.90
C LYS A 367 -10.93 -18.37 -20.67
N LEU A 368 -9.89 -17.93 -19.98
CA LEU A 368 -10.02 -17.03 -18.82
C LEU A 368 -10.63 -15.69 -19.24
N ALA A 369 -10.14 -15.09 -20.33
CA ALA A 369 -10.70 -13.86 -20.88
C ALA A 369 -12.19 -14.02 -21.27
N SER A 370 -12.55 -15.13 -21.93
CA SER A 370 -13.93 -15.42 -22.32
C SER A 370 -14.87 -15.57 -21.11
N ASN A 371 -14.40 -16.23 -20.04
CA ASN A 371 -15.14 -16.35 -18.79
C ASN A 371 -15.38 -14.98 -18.14
N LEU A 372 -14.39 -14.07 -18.20
CA LEU A 372 -14.52 -12.71 -17.68
C LEU A 372 -15.50 -11.86 -18.51
N HIS A 373 -15.48 -11.96 -19.84
CA HIS A 373 -16.48 -11.30 -20.67
C HIS A 373 -17.90 -11.78 -20.37
N LEU A 374 -18.09 -13.09 -20.19
CA LEU A 374 -19.37 -13.65 -19.77
C LEU A 374 -19.79 -13.17 -18.37
N ALA A 375 -18.83 -13.05 -17.45
CA ALA A 375 -19.07 -12.60 -16.08
C ALA A 375 -19.57 -11.16 -16.00
N ALA A 376 -19.13 -10.29 -16.91
CA ALA A 376 -19.60 -8.90 -17.03
C ALA A 376 -20.97 -8.75 -17.73
N ALA A 377 -21.51 -9.80 -18.33
CA ALA A 377 -22.79 -9.71 -19.03
C ALA A 377 -23.91 -9.27 -18.08
N GLY A 378 -24.62 -8.20 -18.47
CA GLY A 378 -25.74 -7.64 -17.70
C GLY A 378 -25.35 -6.78 -16.50
N LEU A 379 -24.06 -6.50 -16.30
CA LEU A 379 -23.57 -5.52 -15.32
C LEU A 379 -23.41 -4.15 -15.96
N ASN A 380 -23.35 -3.10 -15.14
CA ASN A 380 -23.15 -1.71 -15.61
C ASN A 380 -21.67 -1.38 -15.87
N ILE A 381 -20.90 -2.37 -16.32
CA ILE A 381 -19.49 -2.25 -16.65
C ILE A 381 -19.18 -2.92 -17.98
N SER A 382 -18.11 -2.50 -18.62
CA SER A 382 -17.57 -3.13 -19.82
C SER A 382 -16.17 -3.66 -19.51
N LEU A 383 -15.96 -4.95 -19.79
CA LEU A 383 -14.64 -5.57 -19.78
C LEU A 383 -14.19 -5.72 -21.24
N GLU A 384 -13.08 -5.07 -21.57
CA GLU A 384 -12.48 -5.05 -22.90
C GLU A 384 -11.03 -5.54 -22.85
N GLU A 385 -10.50 -6.03 -23.96
CA GLU A 385 -9.07 -6.32 -24.10
C GLU A 385 -8.40 -5.15 -24.85
N PRO A 386 -7.13 -4.82 -24.54
CA PRO A 386 -6.38 -3.83 -25.31
C PRO A 386 -6.37 -4.17 -26.81
N ASN A 387 -6.68 -3.18 -27.65
CA ASN A 387 -6.71 -3.34 -29.10
C ASN A 387 -5.32 -3.54 -29.74
N VAL A 388 -4.25 -3.32 -28.97
CA VAL A 388 -2.85 -3.47 -29.38
C VAL A 388 -2.16 -4.47 -28.47
N THR A 389 -1.23 -5.25 -29.04
CA THR A 389 -0.37 -6.12 -28.24
C THR A 389 0.61 -5.28 -27.43
N GLN A 390 0.52 -5.37 -26.11
CA GLN A 390 1.30 -4.57 -25.16
C GLN A 390 1.72 -5.42 -23.96
N PRO A 391 2.74 -5.02 -23.19
CA PRO A 391 3.14 -5.75 -21.99
C PRO A 391 2.02 -5.82 -20.95
N LEU A 392 2.17 -6.74 -19.98
CA LEU A 392 1.44 -6.67 -18.73
C LEU A 392 1.78 -5.39 -17.94
N PRO A 393 0.80 -4.78 -17.26
CA PRO A 393 1.07 -3.78 -16.23
C PRO A 393 1.89 -4.39 -15.08
N PRO A 394 2.60 -3.56 -14.28
CA PRO A 394 3.35 -4.05 -13.13
C PRO A 394 2.41 -4.72 -12.13
N SER A 395 2.52 -6.04 -12.00
CA SER A 395 1.60 -6.83 -11.19
C SER A 395 2.26 -8.11 -10.66
N SER A 396 1.70 -8.69 -9.61
CA SER A 396 2.15 -9.93 -8.97
C SER A 396 2.23 -11.09 -9.95
N LEU A 397 1.33 -11.14 -10.94
CA LEU A 397 1.30 -12.13 -12.02
C LEU A 397 2.66 -12.24 -12.73
N GLN A 398 3.37 -11.12 -12.92
CA GLN A 398 4.69 -11.16 -13.56
C GLN A 398 5.69 -12.02 -12.77
N ARG A 399 5.57 -12.07 -11.44
CA ARG A 399 6.43 -12.94 -10.61
C ARG A 399 6.15 -14.41 -10.80
N PHE A 400 4.89 -14.80 -10.97
CA PHE A 400 4.52 -16.18 -11.28
C PHE A 400 4.99 -16.58 -12.69
N LEU A 401 4.85 -15.68 -13.67
CA LEU A 401 5.28 -15.93 -15.05
C LEU A 401 6.80 -16.12 -15.19
N ARG A 402 7.60 -15.53 -14.29
CA ARG A 402 9.05 -15.79 -14.24
C ARG A 402 9.40 -17.23 -13.88
N ALA A 403 8.58 -17.87 -13.04
CA ALA A 403 8.80 -19.26 -12.64
C ALA A 403 8.18 -20.25 -13.65
N ARG A 404 6.98 -19.94 -14.16
CA ARG A 404 6.26 -20.84 -15.06
C ARG A 404 5.27 -20.10 -15.98
N PRO A 405 5.08 -20.56 -17.24
CA PRO A 405 3.95 -20.12 -18.06
C PRO A 405 2.61 -20.58 -17.47
N ILE A 406 1.83 -19.65 -16.92
CA ILE A 406 0.53 -19.89 -16.28
C ILE A 406 -0.52 -18.97 -16.94
N PRO A 407 -1.73 -19.46 -17.26
CA PRO A 407 -2.80 -18.61 -17.75
C PRO A 407 -3.14 -17.52 -16.74
N GLY A 408 -2.92 -16.26 -17.12
CA GLY A 408 -3.06 -15.12 -16.22
C GLY A 408 -3.74 -13.93 -16.88
N VAL A 409 -4.63 -13.27 -16.15
CA VAL A 409 -5.24 -11.99 -16.55
C VAL A 409 -5.17 -11.00 -15.38
N VAL A 410 -4.88 -9.74 -15.69
CA VAL A 410 -4.91 -8.62 -14.75
C VAL A 410 -6.06 -7.69 -15.15
N ILE A 411 -6.94 -7.36 -14.21
CA ILE A 411 -8.05 -6.42 -14.42
C ILE A 411 -7.62 -5.04 -13.91
N GLU A 412 -7.67 -4.06 -14.81
CA GLU A 412 -7.28 -2.67 -14.54
C GLU A 412 -8.30 -1.68 -15.13
N ASN A 413 -8.31 -0.44 -14.65
CA ASN A 413 -9.15 0.65 -15.16
C ASN A 413 -8.51 1.43 -16.32
N HIS A 414 -7.29 1.05 -16.71
CA HIS A 414 -6.53 1.72 -17.76
C HIS A 414 -6.20 0.77 -18.91
N GLN A 415 -6.29 1.29 -20.14
CA GLN A 415 -5.90 0.55 -21.33
C GLN A 415 -4.39 0.45 -21.47
N ALA A 416 -3.66 1.53 -21.18
CA ALA A 416 -2.20 1.60 -21.35
C ALA A 416 -1.62 2.37 -20.15
N SER A 417 -1.38 3.67 -20.26
CA SER A 417 -0.95 4.47 -19.10
C SER A 417 -2.04 4.56 -18.01
N PHE A 418 -1.63 4.62 -16.76
CA PHE A 418 -2.51 4.73 -15.59
C PHE A 418 -3.46 5.93 -15.71
N THR A 419 -4.71 5.71 -15.31
CA THR A 419 -5.71 6.77 -15.08
C THR A 419 -5.43 7.53 -13.78
N ASN A 420 -4.83 6.85 -12.79
CA ASN A 420 -4.45 7.43 -11.51
C ASN A 420 -3.30 8.44 -11.69
N LYS A 421 -3.63 9.72 -11.54
CA LYS A 421 -2.67 10.84 -11.62
C LYS A 421 -1.74 10.97 -10.41
N TYR A 422 -2.04 10.22 -9.34
CA TYR A 422 -1.37 10.33 -8.04
C TYR A 422 -0.70 9.01 -7.64
N TYR A 423 -0.35 8.15 -8.61
CA TYR A 423 0.24 6.85 -8.34
C TYR A 423 1.40 6.92 -7.33
N GLN A 424 1.27 6.20 -6.22
CA GLN A 424 2.23 6.15 -5.11
C GLN A 424 2.60 7.54 -4.56
N SER A 425 1.59 8.35 -4.30
CA SER A 425 1.68 9.73 -3.81
C SER A 425 0.80 9.94 -2.58
N ILE A 426 1.07 11.02 -1.83
CA ILE A 426 0.22 11.45 -0.71
C ILE A 426 -1.19 11.89 -1.16
N PHE A 427 -1.34 12.18 -2.45
CA PHE A 427 -2.60 12.63 -3.06
C PHE A 427 -3.49 11.49 -3.58
N ASP A 428 -3.03 10.23 -3.51
CA ASP A 428 -3.87 9.07 -3.85
C ASP A 428 -4.79 8.71 -2.68
N ASN A 429 -5.68 9.62 -2.32
CA ASN A 429 -6.52 9.59 -1.13
C ASN A 429 -8.02 9.54 -1.49
N ALA A 430 -8.93 9.63 -0.51
CA ALA A 430 -10.38 9.55 -0.76
C ALA A 430 -10.90 10.57 -1.79
N GLU A 431 -10.30 11.76 -1.90
CA GLU A 431 -10.65 12.78 -2.88
C GLU A 431 -10.34 12.33 -4.32
N SER A 432 -9.29 11.52 -4.53
CA SER A 432 -8.93 10.99 -5.86
C SER A 432 -10.03 10.10 -6.44
N LEU A 433 -10.80 9.44 -5.57
CA LEU A 433 -11.96 8.60 -5.91
C LEU A 433 -13.30 9.33 -5.84
N GLN A 434 -13.29 10.65 -5.61
CA GLN A 434 -14.51 11.47 -5.44
C GLN A 434 -15.43 10.94 -4.33
N LEU A 435 -14.84 10.42 -3.24
CA LEU A 435 -15.57 9.97 -2.06
C LEU A 435 -16.06 11.16 -1.24
N ASN A 436 -17.11 11.80 -1.74
CA ASN A 436 -17.69 12.99 -1.13
C ASN A 436 -18.78 12.61 -0.14
N TYR A 437 -18.50 12.84 1.13
CA TYR A 437 -19.48 12.76 2.21
C TYR A 437 -19.99 14.16 2.53
N SER A 438 -21.30 14.31 2.69
CA SER A 438 -21.87 15.61 3.10
C SER A 438 -21.39 15.97 4.50
N PRO A 439 -20.94 17.23 4.72
CA PRO A 439 -20.44 17.66 6.03
C PRO A 439 -21.51 17.63 7.14
N ASN A 440 -22.79 17.51 6.76
CA ASN A 440 -23.90 17.41 7.71
C ASN A 440 -24.10 15.99 8.26
N LEU A 441 -23.45 14.98 7.69
CA LEU A 441 -23.57 13.59 8.12
C LEU A 441 -22.63 13.31 9.28
N THR A 442 -23.14 12.62 10.30
CA THR A 442 -22.35 12.03 11.39
C THR A 442 -21.44 10.90 10.87
N ALA A 443 -20.42 10.52 11.63
CA ALA A 443 -19.49 9.46 11.21
C ALA A 443 -20.19 8.11 10.94
N GLU A 444 -21.20 7.77 11.73
CA GLU A 444 -22.03 6.58 11.54
C GLU A 444 -22.90 6.68 10.29
N GLU A 445 -23.51 7.84 10.02
CA GLU A 445 -24.27 8.04 8.77
C GLU A 445 -23.37 8.00 7.54
N GLN A 446 -22.13 8.49 7.63
CA GLN A 446 -21.14 8.38 6.55
C GLN A 446 -20.75 6.93 6.29
N LEU A 447 -20.56 6.13 7.34
CA LEU A 447 -20.28 4.69 7.22
C LEU A 447 -21.44 3.94 6.54
N GLU A 448 -22.67 4.38 6.77
CA GLU A 448 -23.86 3.82 6.14
C GLU A 448 -24.18 4.40 4.75
N PHE A 449 -23.53 5.48 4.34
CA PHE A 449 -23.79 6.10 3.06
C PHE A 449 -23.18 5.28 1.90
N VAL A 450 -23.99 4.94 0.90
CA VAL A 450 -23.54 4.24 -0.31
C VAL A 450 -23.10 5.27 -1.35
N THR A 451 -21.79 5.50 -1.45
CA THR A 451 -21.20 6.36 -2.48
C THR A 451 -21.30 5.74 -3.88
N ASP A 452 -21.21 6.56 -4.93
CA ASP A 452 -21.20 6.05 -6.30
C ASP A 452 -19.95 5.20 -6.58
N ALA A 453 -18.81 5.55 -6.00
CA ALA A 453 -17.61 4.72 -6.02
C ALA A 453 -17.86 3.32 -5.42
N ALA A 454 -18.60 3.23 -4.30
CA ALA A 454 -18.95 1.93 -3.71
C ALA A 454 -19.92 1.12 -4.60
N LYS A 455 -20.90 1.77 -5.27
CA LYS A 455 -21.78 1.08 -6.24
C LYS A 455 -20.99 0.54 -7.42
N ASN A 456 -20.16 1.39 -8.02
CA ASN A 456 -19.29 1.04 -9.14
C ASN A 456 -18.39 -0.15 -8.77
N LEU A 457 -17.75 -0.10 -7.60
CA LEU A 457 -16.89 -1.18 -7.14
C LEU A 457 -17.66 -2.47 -6.80
N THR A 458 -18.95 -2.37 -6.46
CA THR A 458 -19.83 -3.53 -6.29
C THR A 458 -20.06 -4.27 -7.61
N GLU A 459 -20.24 -3.54 -8.71
CA GLU A 459 -20.35 -4.13 -10.06
C GLU A 459 -19.03 -4.84 -10.44
N VAL A 460 -17.88 -4.19 -10.18
CA VAL A 460 -16.56 -4.79 -10.42
C VAL A 460 -16.38 -6.06 -9.59
N ALA A 461 -16.65 -6.01 -8.29
CA ALA A 461 -16.56 -7.17 -7.41
C ALA A 461 -17.48 -8.32 -7.86
N THR A 462 -18.66 -8.00 -8.37
CA THR A 462 -19.59 -8.97 -8.94
C THR A 462 -19.02 -9.64 -10.19
N ALA A 463 -18.42 -8.87 -11.09
CA ALA A 463 -17.76 -9.41 -12.28
C ALA A 463 -16.56 -10.31 -11.93
N VAL A 464 -15.73 -9.88 -10.97
CA VAL A 464 -14.60 -10.68 -10.45
C VAL A 464 -15.11 -11.98 -9.84
N ALA A 465 -16.14 -11.92 -8.99
CA ALA A 465 -16.72 -13.10 -8.34
C ALA A 465 -17.27 -14.09 -9.36
N ARG A 466 -18.04 -13.61 -10.34
CA ARG A 466 -18.60 -14.45 -11.43
C ARG A 466 -17.51 -15.05 -12.31
N GLY A 467 -16.47 -14.29 -12.63
CA GLY A 467 -15.32 -14.77 -13.39
C GLY A 467 -14.58 -15.90 -12.67
N LEU A 468 -14.32 -15.72 -11.37
CA LEU A 468 -13.72 -16.73 -10.51
C LEU A 468 -14.60 -17.97 -10.37
N TYR A 469 -15.93 -17.80 -10.21
CA TYR A 469 -16.89 -18.91 -10.17
C TYR A 469 -16.79 -19.79 -11.44
N LEU A 470 -16.84 -19.16 -12.62
CA LEU A 470 -16.73 -19.88 -13.90
C LEU A 470 -15.36 -20.55 -14.06
N GLN A 471 -14.28 -19.84 -13.71
CA GLN A 471 -12.93 -20.38 -13.82
C GLN A 471 -12.70 -21.56 -12.85
N ALA A 472 -13.34 -21.52 -11.68
CA ALA A 472 -13.32 -22.60 -10.71
C ALA A 472 -14.20 -23.81 -11.10
N GLY A 473 -14.90 -23.74 -12.25
CA GLY A 473 -15.71 -24.82 -12.80
C GLY A 473 -17.20 -24.75 -12.45
N GLY A 474 -17.66 -23.61 -11.90
CA GLY A 474 -19.07 -23.35 -11.67
C GLY A 474 -19.88 -23.31 -12.97
N HIS A 475 -21.15 -23.70 -12.91
CA HIS A 475 -22.00 -23.80 -14.10
C HIS A 475 -22.59 -22.43 -14.48
N PRO A 476 -22.57 -22.01 -15.76
CA PRO A 476 -23.03 -20.67 -16.17
C PRO A 476 -24.43 -20.29 -15.70
N ALA A 477 -25.35 -21.25 -15.52
CA ALA A 477 -26.70 -20.97 -15.01
C ALA A 477 -26.70 -20.46 -13.55
N GLY A 478 -25.74 -20.89 -12.72
CA GLY A 478 -25.60 -20.46 -11.32
C GLY A 478 -24.89 -19.10 -11.16
N MET A 479 -24.27 -18.59 -12.23
CA MET A 479 -23.48 -17.35 -12.19
C MET A 479 -24.28 -16.13 -11.71
N ASN A 480 -25.54 -16.01 -12.11
CA ASN A 480 -26.37 -14.85 -11.77
C ASN A 480 -26.70 -14.73 -10.28
N ALA A 481 -26.60 -15.84 -9.52
CA ALA A 481 -26.75 -15.84 -8.07
C ALA A 481 -25.51 -15.31 -7.33
N VAL A 482 -24.35 -15.28 -7.99
CA VAL A 482 -23.11 -14.70 -7.44
C VAL A 482 -23.13 -13.20 -7.66
N GLN A 483 -23.40 -12.45 -6.60
CA GLN A 483 -23.46 -10.98 -6.60
C GLN A 483 -22.80 -10.42 -5.33
N ALA A 484 -22.01 -9.36 -5.49
CA ALA A 484 -21.44 -8.63 -4.37
C ALA A 484 -22.49 -7.71 -3.73
N ASP A 485 -22.39 -7.50 -2.41
CA ASP A 485 -23.30 -6.65 -1.67
C ASP A 485 -22.71 -5.25 -1.45
N SER A 486 -23.37 -4.24 -2.01
CA SER A 486 -23.02 -2.82 -1.81
C SER A 486 -22.98 -2.39 -0.34
N ARG A 487 -23.77 -3.04 0.54
CA ARG A 487 -23.77 -2.78 1.98
C ARG A 487 -22.50 -3.25 2.69
N LEU A 488 -21.74 -4.16 2.07
CA LEU A 488 -20.42 -4.60 2.54
C LEU A 488 -19.29 -3.82 1.88
N VAL A 489 -19.45 -3.43 0.61
CA VAL A 489 -18.46 -2.59 -0.09
C VAL A 489 -18.34 -1.21 0.56
N ARG A 490 -19.45 -0.57 0.93
CA ARG A 490 -19.43 0.78 1.54
C ARG A 490 -18.60 0.86 2.84
N PRO A 491 -18.78 0.00 3.88
CA PRO A 491 -18.00 0.13 5.10
C PRO A 491 -16.53 -0.26 4.88
N MET A 492 -16.22 -1.19 3.96
CA MET A 492 -14.83 -1.51 3.61
C MET A 492 -14.10 -0.29 3.05
N LEU A 493 -14.70 0.38 2.06
CA LEU A 493 -14.10 1.55 1.42
C LEU A 493 -13.94 2.72 2.41
N TYR A 494 -14.96 2.98 3.23
CA TYR A 494 -14.90 3.99 4.30
C TYR A 494 -13.81 3.67 5.33
N THR A 495 -13.71 2.41 5.74
CA THR A 495 -12.71 1.96 6.71
C THR A 495 -11.29 2.16 6.19
N PHE A 496 -11.02 1.83 4.94
CA PHE A 496 -9.68 1.98 4.37
C PHE A 496 -9.34 3.45 4.10
N LEU A 497 -10.26 4.24 3.54
CA LEU A 497 -9.92 5.55 2.95
C LEU A 497 -10.34 6.77 3.77
N VAL A 498 -11.22 6.60 4.76
CA VAL A 498 -11.73 7.71 5.57
C VAL A 498 -11.31 7.55 7.03
N ARG A 499 -11.72 6.45 7.65
CA ARG A 499 -11.56 6.26 9.11
C ARG A 499 -11.44 4.77 9.44
N GLY A 500 -10.21 4.34 9.75
CA GLY A 500 -9.87 2.95 10.09
C GLY A 500 -10.57 2.45 11.36
N LYS A 501 -10.66 3.30 12.39
CA LYS A 501 -11.41 3.02 13.61
C LYS A 501 -12.86 3.49 13.51
N ASN A 502 -13.77 2.56 13.30
CA ASN A 502 -15.20 2.86 13.20
C ASN A 502 -16.05 1.74 13.80
N SER A 503 -17.37 1.98 13.88
CA SER A 503 -18.29 1.06 14.51
C SER A 503 -18.35 -0.30 13.83
N TRP A 504 -18.01 -0.44 12.54
CA TRP A 504 -17.95 -1.71 11.82
C TRP A 504 -16.62 -2.43 12.06
N SER A 505 -15.48 -1.75 11.90
CA SER A 505 -14.15 -2.36 12.10
C SER A 505 -13.92 -2.85 13.52
N GLU A 506 -14.45 -2.15 14.53
CA GLU A 506 -14.42 -2.59 15.94
C GLU A 506 -15.13 -3.92 16.18
N GLN A 507 -16.18 -4.24 15.40
CA GLN A 507 -16.93 -5.50 15.56
C GLN A 507 -16.12 -6.71 15.14
N LEU A 508 -15.16 -6.50 14.24
CA LEU A 508 -14.39 -7.57 13.61
C LEU A 508 -13.16 -7.97 14.42
N VAL A 509 -12.78 -7.16 15.42
CA VAL A 509 -11.55 -7.36 16.20
C VAL A 509 -11.87 -7.76 17.64
N SER A 510 -10.86 -8.23 18.37
CA SER A 510 -10.98 -8.48 19.81
C SER A 510 -10.92 -7.15 20.60
N PRO A 511 -11.39 -7.12 21.86
CA PRO A 511 -11.27 -5.92 22.69
C PRO A 511 -9.86 -5.38 22.85
N GLU A 512 -8.89 -6.28 22.94
CA GLU A 512 -7.49 -5.92 23.11
C GLU A 512 -6.95 -5.25 21.83
N LEU A 513 -7.37 -5.74 20.66
CA LEU A 513 -6.92 -5.26 19.36
C LEU A 513 -7.67 -4.01 18.86
N ALA A 514 -8.87 -3.71 19.38
CA ALA A 514 -9.61 -2.49 19.06
C ALA A 514 -8.81 -1.20 19.38
N SER A 515 -7.89 -1.27 20.35
CA SER A 515 -6.98 -0.17 20.69
C SER A 515 -5.94 0.15 19.59
N GLN A 516 -5.68 -0.80 18.69
CA GLN A 516 -4.70 -0.66 17.61
C GLN A 516 -5.31 -0.02 16.35
N LEU A 517 -6.65 0.01 16.24
CA LEU A 517 -7.34 0.73 15.18
C LEU A 517 -7.11 2.23 15.36
N LYS A 518 -6.69 2.90 14.29
CA LYS A 518 -6.42 4.34 14.31
C LYS A 518 -7.57 5.15 13.73
N ASP A 519 -7.81 6.31 14.32
CA ASP A 519 -8.81 7.26 13.84
C ASP A 519 -8.26 8.13 12.69
N ARG A 520 -7.84 7.47 11.61
CA ARG A 520 -7.33 8.06 10.37
C ARG A 520 -7.53 7.07 9.20
N PRO A 521 -7.38 7.50 7.93
CA PRO A 521 -7.28 6.58 6.81
C PRO A 521 -6.15 5.56 7.03
N THR A 522 -6.32 4.35 6.49
CA THR A 522 -5.33 3.29 6.61
C THR A 522 -4.06 3.69 5.89
N ASN A 523 -2.92 3.55 6.57
CA ASN A 523 -1.63 3.70 5.92
C ASN A 523 -1.21 2.36 5.29
N PHE A 524 -1.19 2.29 3.95
CA PHE A 524 -0.85 1.07 3.20
C PHE A 524 0.66 0.81 3.09
N TYR A 525 1.51 1.55 3.78
CA TYR A 525 2.95 1.31 3.75
C TYR A 525 3.29 -0.04 4.42
N ILE A 526 4.11 -0.87 3.75
CA ILE A 526 4.48 -2.21 4.26
C ILE A 526 5.21 -2.19 5.60
N GLY A 527 5.98 -1.13 5.86
CA GLY A 527 6.75 -1.01 7.09
C GLY A 527 7.89 -2.02 7.18
N VAL A 528 8.32 -2.29 8.42
CA VAL A 528 9.45 -3.16 8.74
C VAL A 528 8.93 -4.54 9.16
N HIS A 529 9.60 -5.62 8.74
CA HIS A 529 9.13 -7.01 8.88
C HIS A 529 8.73 -7.45 10.30
N GLN A 530 9.30 -6.83 11.34
CA GLN A 530 8.98 -7.18 12.73
C GLN A 530 7.69 -6.51 13.25
N GLN A 531 7.17 -5.50 12.55
CA GLN A 531 6.00 -4.73 12.97
C GLN A 531 4.76 -5.15 12.19
N MET A 532 3.62 -5.17 12.89
CA MET A 532 2.33 -5.37 12.24
C MET A 532 1.92 -4.12 11.46
N SER A 533 1.77 -4.26 10.14
CA SER A 533 1.19 -3.20 9.32
C SER A 533 -0.33 -3.11 9.52
N GLU A 534 -0.87 -1.90 9.36
CA GLU A 534 -2.30 -1.63 9.35
C GLU A 534 -3.03 -2.43 8.25
N PRO A 535 -2.59 -2.45 6.96
CA PRO A 535 -3.29 -3.19 5.92
C PRO A 535 -3.33 -4.69 6.19
N ARG A 536 -2.25 -5.32 6.67
CA ARG A 536 -2.26 -6.75 7.01
C ARG A 536 -3.32 -7.07 8.04
N PHE A 537 -3.32 -6.32 9.12
CA PHE A 537 -4.26 -6.53 10.21
C PHE A 537 -5.72 -6.38 9.76
N MET A 538 -6.01 -5.33 9.00
CA MET A 538 -7.35 -5.04 8.50
C MET A 538 -7.82 -6.08 7.48
N VAL A 539 -6.97 -6.43 6.51
CA VAL A 539 -7.31 -7.40 5.46
C VAL A 539 -7.53 -8.79 6.05
N GLN A 540 -6.67 -9.24 6.96
CA GLN A 540 -6.84 -10.53 7.64
C GLN A 540 -8.20 -10.60 8.36
N THR A 541 -8.51 -9.58 9.14
CA THR A 541 -9.72 -9.53 9.95
C THR A 541 -10.99 -9.43 9.09
N ILE A 542 -10.98 -8.58 8.07
CA ILE A 542 -12.10 -8.42 7.13
C ILE A 542 -12.31 -9.73 6.38
N LEU A 543 -11.25 -10.32 5.81
CA LEU A 543 -11.35 -11.58 5.06
C LEU A 543 -11.87 -12.72 5.94
N ALA A 544 -11.47 -12.79 7.21
CA ALA A 544 -11.94 -13.79 8.15
C ALA A 544 -13.44 -13.66 8.42
N ASN A 545 -13.95 -12.44 8.53
CA ASN A 545 -15.38 -12.18 8.67
C ASN A 545 -16.17 -12.52 7.38
N LEU A 546 -15.62 -12.17 6.22
CA LEU A 546 -16.29 -12.35 4.93
C LEU A 546 -16.34 -13.83 4.48
N THR A 547 -15.30 -14.60 4.78
CA THR A 547 -15.21 -16.01 4.36
C THR A 547 -15.51 -17.01 5.48
N GLY A 548 -15.38 -16.58 6.75
CA GLY A 548 -15.50 -17.45 7.91
C GLY A 548 -16.94 -17.77 8.34
N THR A 549 -17.04 -18.55 9.40
CA THR A 549 -18.30 -18.95 10.05
C THR A 549 -18.20 -18.73 11.55
N ILE A 550 -19.28 -18.25 12.16
CA ILE A 550 -19.37 -18.15 13.62
C ILE A 550 -19.48 -19.54 14.21
N VAL A 551 -18.68 -19.84 15.22
CA VAL A 551 -18.68 -21.11 15.95
C VAL A 551 -18.93 -20.87 17.44
N ASN A 552 -19.73 -21.75 18.05
CA ASN A 552 -20.13 -21.63 19.44
C ASN A 552 -19.09 -22.27 20.36
N VAL A 553 -18.00 -21.55 20.61
CA VAL A 553 -16.89 -21.99 21.47
C VAL A 553 -16.54 -20.91 22.50
N THR A 554 -15.95 -21.30 23.62
CA THR A 554 -15.50 -20.34 24.65
C THR A 554 -14.33 -19.49 24.16
N LYS A 555 -14.13 -18.31 24.77
CA LYS A 555 -12.99 -17.42 24.48
C LYS A 555 -11.66 -18.18 24.61
N GLU A 556 -11.51 -18.98 25.67
CA GLU A 556 -10.29 -19.74 25.93
C GLU A 556 -10.02 -20.81 24.85
N ASN A 557 -11.05 -21.50 24.37
CA ASN A 557 -10.90 -22.51 23.33
C ASN A 557 -10.61 -21.88 21.97
N CYS A 558 -11.29 -20.78 21.65
CA CYS A 558 -11.03 -19.98 20.45
C CYS A 558 -9.57 -19.49 20.42
N GLN A 559 -9.10 -18.90 21.52
CA GLN A 559 -7.72 -18.39 21.63
C GLN A 559 -6.67 -19.49 21.57
N LYS A 560 -6.96 -20.68 22.10
CA LYS A 560 -6.03 -21.82 22.10
C LYS A 560 -6.08 -22.66 20.82
N GLN A 561 -6.91 -22.31 19.84
CA GLN A 561 -7.06 -23.05 18.57
C GLN A 561 -7.36 -24.56 18.77
N LYS A 562 -8.11 -24.93 19.80
CA LYS A 562 -8.21 -26.33 20.27
C LYS A 562 -9.26 -27.22 19.59
N GLU A 563 -9.95 -26.72 18.58
CA GLU A 563 -11.07 -27.42 17.94
C GLU A 563 -10.64 -28.29 16.74
N ASP A 564 -9.45 -28.05 16.18
CA ASP A 564 -9.01 -28.69 14.94
C ASP A 564 -7.74 -29.52 15.20
N GLU A 565 -7.82 -30.84 14.98
CA GLU A 565 -6.66 -31.73 15.13
C GLU A 565 -5.71 -31.63 13.93
N GLU A 566 -6.23 -31.28 12.76
CA GLU A 566 -5.48 -30.96 11.55
C GLU A 566 -5.41 -29.43 11.42
N ASP A 567 -4.27 -28.85 11.01
CA ASP A 567 -4.12 -27.38 10.91
C ASP A 567 -4.90 -26.82 9.69
N LEU A 568 -6.23 -26.96 9.66
CA LEU A 568 -7.12 -26.57 8.57
C LEU A 568 -7.67 -25.16 8.77
N TYR A 569 -8.15 -24.84 9.98
CA TYR A 569 -8.77 -23.55 10.27
C TYR A 569 -7.96 -22.66 11.24
N TYR A 570 -8.25 -21.36 11.15
CA TYR A 570 -7.82 -20.35 12.10
C TYR A 570 -9.04 -19.75 12.82
N TYR A 571 -8.93 -19.63 14.13
CA TYR A 571 -9.99 -19.15 15.02
C TYR A 571 -9.63 -17.76 15.57
N GLN A 572 -10.57 -16.81 15.45
CA GLN A 572 -10.39 -15.44 15.94
C GLN A 572 -11.56 -15.05 16.86
N TRP A 573 -11.25 -14.59 18.07
CA TRP A 573 -12.26 -14.06 18.98
C TRP A 573 -12.53 -12.59 18.65
N VAL A 574 -13.79 -12.25 18.38
CA VAL A 574 -14.21 -10.91 17.95
C VAL A 574 -15.28 -10.35 18.87
N GLN A 575 -15.36 -9.02 18.98
CA GLN A 575 -16.30 -8.34 19.85
C GLN A 575 -17.74 -8.42 19.37
N GLY A 576 -17.96 -8.47 18.05
CA GLY A 576 -19.29 -8.44 17.46
C GLY A 576 -20.01 -7.09 17.53
N PRO A 577 -21.24 -7.02 17.00
CA PRO A 577 -22.04 -5.80 16.97
C PRO A 577 -22.38 -5.31 18.38
N LEU A 578 -22.57 -4.00 18.49
CA LEU A 578 -23.07 -3.37 19.71
C LEU A 578 -24.54 -3.76 19.91
N ARG A 579 -24.91 -4.15 21.13
CA ARG A 579 -26.31 -4.43 21.45
C ARG A 579 -27.15 -3.15 21.33
N PRO A 580 -28.38 -3.22 20.79
CA PRO A 580 -29.26 -2.06 20.72
C PRO A 580 -29.44 -1.43 22.10
N ASN A 581 -29.18 -0.11 22.21
CA ASN A 581 -29.30 0.67 23.45
C ASN A 581 -28.38 0.22 24.61
N SER A 582 -27.27 -0.46 24.32
CA SER A 582 -26.29 -0.88 25.33
C SER A 582 -24.86 -0.52 24.91
N THR A 583 -23.95 -0.44 25.87
CA THR A 583 -22.51 -0.30 25.64
C THR A 583 -21.81 -1.66 25.50
N GLU A 584 -22.55 -2.76 25.64
CA GLU A 584 -22.02 -4.12 25.55
C GLU A 584 -22.10 -4.67 24.11
N ARG A 585 -21.09 -5.47 23.74
CA ARG A 585 -21.01 -6.15 22.44
C ARG A 585 -21.13 -7.67 22.61
N ASP A 586 -21.76 -8.33 21.65
CA ASP A 586 -21.90 -9.79 21.63
C ASP A 586 -20.67 -10.45 21.01
N SER A 587 -19.72 -10.85 21.88
CA SER A 587 -18.48 -11.47 21.42
C SER A 587 -18.68 -12.93 21.03
N PHE A 588 -18.04 -13.35 19.94
CA PHE A 588 -18.08 -14.73 19.45
C PHE A 588 -16.76 -15.12 18.77
N CYS A 589 -16.62 -16.40 18.46
CA CYS A 589 -15.46 -16.93 17.74
C CYS A 589 -15.78 -17.08 16.26
N VAL A 590 -14.90 -16.58 15.40
CA VAL A 590 -14.95 -16.75 13.95
C VAL A 590 -13.94 -17.81 13.55
N ARG A 591 -14.41 -18.88 12.90
CA ARG A 591 -13.58 -19.91 12.27
C ARG A 591 -13.45 -19.59 10.79
N SER A 592 -12.23 -19.46 10.28
CA SER A 592 -11.97 -19.16 8.87
C SER A 592 -10.75 -19.91 8.34
N GLY A 593 -10.61 -20.01 7.01
CA GLY A 593 -9.41 -20.52 6.35
C GLY A 593 -8.33 -19.45 6.13
N VAL A 594 -8.45 -18.29 6.78
CA VAL A 594 -7.52 -17.17 6.59
C VAL A 594 -6.20 -17.45 7.28
N ARG A 595 -5.11 -17.34 6.53
CA ARG A 595 -3.74 -17.58 6.97
C ARG A 595 -2.86 -16.41 6.57
N ARG A 596 -1.70 -16.36 7.21
CA ARG A 596 -0.64 -15.40 6.90
C ARG A 596 0.59 -16.14 6.41
N PHE A 597 1.38 -15.47 5.60
CA PHE A 597 2.62 -16.02 5.10
C PHE A 597 3.66 -14.92 4.99
N ALA A 598 4.94 -15.22 5.28
CA ALA A 598 5.98 -14.20 5.28
C ALA A 598 6.06 -13.47 3.92
N ALA A 599 6.06 -12.14 3.95
CA ALA A 599 6.35 -11.25 2.83
C ALA A 599 7.71 -10.60 3.08
N LYS A 600 8.77 -11.36 2.82
CA LYS A 600 10.16 -10.94 2.98
C LYS A 600 10.93 -11.43 1.76
N SER A 601 11.66 -10.53 1.10
CA SER A 601 12.35 -10.90 -0.15
C SER A 601 13.25 -12.13 0.04
N PRO A 602 13.22 -13.11 -0.88
CA PRO A 602 14.09 -14.28 -0.84
C PRO A 602 15.57 -13.95 -0.67
N ALA A 603 16.05 -12.80 -1.17
CA ALA A 603 17.43 -12.34 -1.00
C ALA A 603 17.83 -12.26 0.49
N PHE A 604 16.93 -11.84 1.38
CA PHE A 604 17.20 -11.80 2.82
C PHE A 604 17.11 -13.16 3.50
N VAL A 605 16.41 -14.13 2.90
CA VAL A 605 16.33 -15.50 3.42
C VAL A 605 17.58 -16.29 3.04
N LEU A 606 18.08 -16.08 1.81
CA LEU A 606 19.32 -16.65 1.30
C LEU A 606 20.57 -15.91 1.81
N ARG A 607 20.41 -14.72 2.40
CA ARG A 607 21.49 -13.79 2.81
C ARG A 607 22.34 -13.28 1.64
N GLU A 608 21.71 -13.11 0.48
CA GLU A 608 22.30 -12.60 -0.75
C GLU A 608 21.98 -11.10 -0.91
N TYR A 609 22.53 -10.26 -0.02
CA TYR A 609 22.15 -8.84 0.11
C TYR A 609 22.55 -7.91 -1.05
N THR A 610 23.17 -8.46 -2.10
CA THR A 610 23.57 -7.75 -3.32
C THR A 610 22.69 -8.09 -4.53
N SER A 611 21.63 -8.88 -4.32
CA SER A 611 20.68 -9.33 -5.35
C SER A 611 19.53 -8.38 -5.57
#